data_AF-A0A9P8G8U6-F1
#
_entry.id   AF-A0A9P8G8U6-F1
#
_cell.length_a   1.000
_cell.length_b   1.000
_cell.length_c   1.000
_cell.angle_alpha   90.00
_cell.angle_beta   90.00
_cell.angle_gamma   90.00
#
_symmetry.space_group_name_H-M   'P 1'
#
loop_
_entity.id
_entity.type
_entity.pdbx_description
1 polymer ?
#
loop_
_entity_poly.entity_id
_entity_poly.type
_entity_poly.pdbx_seq_one_letter_code
_entity_poly.pdbx_strand_id
1 'polypeptide(L)'
;MISIRDTIASSDQARYDAFMEQQQDGNTMTSFKLLDGTVQIRVVRSKTLEVLAEDHFADSGLGSQYIAEYNDHAREIQKRRANVTERGINGTPEPEGEVVG
;
A
#
# COMPACT_ATOMS: atom_id res chain seq x y z
N MET A 1 -2.96 -8.14 -10.38
CA MET A 1 -2.72 -6.87 -9.69
C MET A 1 -2.05 -5.95 -10.69
N ILE A 2 -2.77 -4.90 -11.11
CA ILE A 2 -2.25 -3.87 -12.00
C ILE A 2 -1.02 -3.22 -11.35
N SER A 3 0.04 -2.97 -12.14
CA SER A 3 1.17 -2.19 -11.65
C SER A 3 0.83 -0.70 -11.70
N ILE A 4 1.30 0.09 -10.73
CA ILE A 4 1.13 1.54 -10.79
C ILE A 4 1.71 2.13 -12.09
N ARG A 5 2.79 1.55 -12.63
CA ARG A 5 3.38 1.97 -13.91
C ARG A 5 2.39 1.84 -15.07
N ASP A 6 1.51 0.84 -15.04
CA ASP A 6 0.48 0.63 -16.08
C ASP A 6 -0.68 1.64 -15.97
N THR A 7 -0.85 2.27 -14.81
CA THR A 7 -1.80 3.38 -14.62
C THR A 7 -1.31 4.69 -15.21
N ILE A 8 -0.04 4.77 -15.59
CA ILE A 8 0.54 5.97 -16.20
C ILE A 8 0.42 5.90 -17.72
N ALA A 9 -0.11 6.96 -18.33
CA ALA A 9 -0.22 7.10 -19.77
C ALA A 9 1.15 6.91 -20.44
N SER A 10 1.17 6.27 -21.62
CA SER A 10 2.41 5.94 -22.33
C SER A 10 3.30 7.16 -22.61
N SER A 11 2.70 8.34 -22.81
CA SER A 11 3.41 9.60 -23.00
C SER A 11 4.22 10.05 -21.78
N ASP A 12 3.83 9.60 -20.57
CA ASP A 12 4.45 9.99 -19.30
C ASP A 12 5.33 8.90 -18.69
N GLN A 13 5.41 7.70 -19.28
CA GLN A 13 6.14 6.57 -18.69
C GLN A 13 7.63 6.85 -18.48
N ALA A 14 8.30 7.51 -19.43
CA ALA A 14 9.72 7.84 -19.28
C ALA A 14 9.97 8.82 -18.11
N ARG A 15 9.03 9.76 -17.90
CA ARG A 15 9.10 10.71 -16.79
C ARG A 15 8.82 10.02 -15.45
N TYR A 16 7.86 9.11 -15.43
CA TYR A 16 7.56 8.27 -14.28
C TYR A 16 8.77 7.40 -13.88
N ASP A 17 9.40 6.72 -14.84
CA ASP A 17 10.55 5.86 -14.57
C ASP A 17 11.71 6.68 -13.97
N ALA A 18 12.01 7.84 -14.56
CA ALA A 18 13.04 8.76 -14.05
C ALA A 18 12.71 9.32 -12.65
N PHE A 19 11.44 9.58 -12.35
CA PHE A 19 10.99 10.01 -11.02
C PHE A 19 11.21 8.91 -9.98
N MET A 20 10.89 7.66 -10.30
CA MET A 20 11.02 6.53 -9.38
C MET A 20 12.48 6.11 -9.14
N GLU A 21 13.34 6.21 -10.16
CA GLU A 21 14.78 5.92 -10.02
C GLU A 21 15.47 6.85 -9.03
N GLN A 22 15.04 8.11 -8.94
CA GLN A 22 15.64 9.09 -8.02
C GLN A 22 15.33 8.82 -6.54
N GLN A 23 14.38 7.93 -6.24
CA GLN A 23 13.75 7.85 -4.92
C GLN A 23 13.91 6.48 -4.22
N GLN A 24 14.85 5.65 -4.69
CA GLN A 24 15.12 4.28 -4.19
C GLN A 24 15.92 4.24 -2.86
N ASP A 25 15.66 5.13 -1.91
CA ASP A 25 16.22 5.00 -0.56
C ASP A 25 15.34 4.05 0.27
N GLY A 26 15.94 3.09 1.00
CA GLY A 26 15.22 2.05 1.74
C GLY A 26 14.33 2.55 2.88
N ASN A 27 14.34 3.85 3.18
CA ASN A 27 13.52 4.50 4.20
C ASN A 27 12.37 5.34 3.62
N THR A 28 11.95 5.08 2.39
CA THR A 28 10.82 5.75 1.74
C THR A 28 9.63 4.82 1.54
N MET A 29 8.45 5.43 1.43
CA MET A 29 7.19 4.79 1.10
C MET A 29 6.52 5.61 0.00
N THR A 30 5.86 4.94 -0.94
CA THR A 30 5.14 5.61 -2.02
C THR A 30 3.64 5.59 -1.76
N SER A 31 3.00 6.75 -1.91
CA SER A 31 1.55 6.94 -1.83
C SER A 31 1.02 7.41 -3.18
N PHE A 32 -0.21 7.02 -3.49
CA PHE A 32 -0.82 7.26 -4.79
C PHE A 32 -2.23 7.80 -4.61
N LYS A 33 -2.63 8.75 -5.47
CA LYS A 33 -3.99 9.29 -5.50
C LYS A 33 -4.39 9.59 -6.94
N LEU A 34 -5.64 9.28 -7.30
CA LEU A 34 -6.22 9.70 -8.58
C LEU A 34 -6.94 11.03 -8.37
N LEU A 35 -6.60 12.02 -9.20
CA LEU A 35 -7.14 13.38 -9.20
C LEU A 35 -7.51 13.74 -10.64
N ASP A 36 -8.80 13.82 -10.96
CA ASP A 36 -9.33 14.31 -12.24
C ASP A 36 -8.50 13.91 -13.49
N GLY A 37 -8.34 12.60 -13.71
CA GLY A 37 -7.60 12.06 -14.87
C GLY A 37 -6.07 12.07 -14.74
N THR A 38 -5.56 12.32 -13.54
CA THR A 38 -4.13 12.37 -13.23
C THR A 38 -3.81 11.49 -12.02
N VAL A 39 -2.76 10.69 -12.11
CA VAL A 39 -2.21 9.91 -11.00
C VAL A 39 -1.15 10.75 -10.30
N GLN A 40 -1.46 11.21 -9.08
CA GLN A 40 -0.50 11.82 -8.18
C GLN A 40 0.30 10.74 -7.47
N ILE A 41 1.62 10.88 -7.46
CA ILE A 41 2.55 9.99 -6.79
C ILE A 41 3.36 10.80 -5.79
N ARG A 42 3.39 10.35 -4.54
CA ARG A 42 4.13 10.94 -3.44
C ARG A 42 5.12 9.94 -2.89
N VAL A 43 6.38 10.34 -2.79
CA VAL A 43 7.39 9.62 -2.01
C VAL A 43 7.48 10.30 -0.66
N VAL A 44 7.24 9.54 0.40
CA VAL A 44 7.31 10.02 1.78
C VAL A 44 8.35 9.24 2.57
N ARG A 45 8.93 9.86 3.59
CA ARG A 45 9.80 9.16 4.54
C ARG A 45 8.97 8.25 5.44
N SER A 46 9.28 6.96 5.51
CA SER A 46 8.43 5.94 6.13
C SER A 46 8.10 6.18 7.62
N LYS A 47 9.01 6.81 8.37
CA LYS A 47 8.82 7.09 9.80
C LYS A 47 8.16 8.42 10.12
N THR A 48 8.40 9.45 9.31
CA THR A 48 7.95 10.83 9.59
C THR A 48 6.78 11.25 8.72
N LEU A 49 6.48 10.49 7.66
CA LEU A 49 5.50 10.82 6.60
C LEU A 49 5.78 12.15 5.90
N GLU A 50 7.01 12.65 6.02
CA GLU A 50 7.47 13.85 5.32
C GLU A 50 7.52 13.58 3.82
N VAL A 51 6.91 14.47 3.03
CA VAL A 51 6.93 14.38 1.57
C VAL A 51 8.31 14.77 1.07
N LEU A 52 9.00 13.80 0.46
CA LEU A 52 10.33 14.00 -0.12
C LEU A 52 10.23 14.38 -1.59
N ALA A 53 9.25 13.81 -2.30
CA ALA A 53 8.98 14.13 -3.69
C ALA A 53 7.48 13.93 -3.99
N GLU A 54 6.95 14.75 -4.89
CA GLU A 54 5.59 14.65 -5.41
C GLU A 54 5.62 14.98 -6.90
N ASP A 55 4.94 14.17 -7.70
CA ASP A 55 4.69 14.49 -9.09
C ASP A 55 3.32 13.93 -9.54
N HIS A 56 2.85 14.41 -10.69
CA HIS A 56 1.56 14.15 -11.28
C HIS A 56 1.76 13.62 -12.69
N PHE A 57 1.08 12.54 -13.03
CA PHE A 57 1.20 11.87 -14.32
C PHE A 57 -0.18 11.64 -14.93
N ALA A 58 -0.30 11.76 -16.24
CA ALA A 58 -1.56 11.48 -16.91
C ALA A 58 -1.99 10.02 -16.68
N ASP A 59 -3.27 9.82 -16.33
CA ASP A 59 -3.84 8.49 -16.17
C ASP A 59 -4.00 7.80 -17.53
N SER A 60 -3.65 6.51 -17.61
CA SER A 60 -3.88 5.68 -18.79
C SER A 60 -5.35 5.26 -18.97
N GLY A 61 -6.20 5.58 -17.98
CA GLY A 61 -7.57 5.10 -17.83
C GLY A 61 -7.68 3.90 -16.89
N LEU A 62 -6.55 3.40 -16.37
CA LEU A 62 -6.51 2.26 -15.45
C LEU A 62 -6.40 2.65 -13.97
N GLY A 63 -6.18 3.94 -13.66
CA GLY A 63 -5.97 4.42 -12.30
C GLY A 63 -7.13 4.11 -11.35
N SER A 64 -8.37 4.19 -11.83
CA SER A 64 -9.56 3.86 -11.01
C SER A 64 -9.61 2.37 -10.65
N GLN A 65 -9.27 1.50 -11.60
CA GLN A 65 -9.24 0.05 -11.38
C GLN A 65 -8.11 -0.34 -10.41
N TYR A 66 -6.93 0.26 -10.57
CA TYR A 66 -5.81 0.05 -9.66
C TYR A 66 -6.16 0.43 -8.22
N ILE A 67 -6.82 1.58 -7.99
CA ILE A 67 -7.23 2.01 -6.65
C ILE A 67 -8.27 1.05 -6.05
N ALA A 68 -9.20 0.53 -6.86
CA ALA A 68 -10.16 -0.47 -6.40
C ALA A 68 -9.45 -1.75 -5.95
N GLU A 69 -8.57 -2.32 -6.79
CA GLU A 69 -7.79 -3.52 -6.46
C GLU A 69 -6.91 -3.31 -5.22
N TYR A 70 -6.27 -2.14 -5.09
CA TYR A 70 -5.45 -1.79 -3.93
C TYR A 70 -6.27 -1.75 -2.64
N ASN A 71 -7.45 -1.12 -2.67
CA ASN A 71 -8.34 -1.03 -1.52
C ASN A 71 -8.91 -2.38 -1.11
N ASP A 72 -9.29 -3.23 -2.07
CA ASP A 72 -9.78 -4.58 -1.77
C ASP A 72 -8.68 -5.43 -1.14
N HIS A 73 -7.46 -5.38 -1.67
CA HIS A 73 -6.33 -6.09 -1.07
C HIS A 73 -5.99 -5.58 0.34
N ALA A 74 -6.04 -4.26 0.56
CA ALA A 74 -5.87 -3.68 1.89
C ALA A 74 -6.95 -4.15 2.88
N ARG A 75 -8.22 -4.24 2.44
CA ARG A 75 -9.33 -4.78 3.23
C ARG A 75 -9.14 -6.27 3.54
N GLU A 76 -8.68 -7.07 2.59
CA GLU A 76 -8.38 -8.48 2.82
C GLU A 76 -7.28 -8.68 3.87
N ILE A 77 -6.21 -7.88 3.81
CA ILE A 77 -5.16 -7.89 4.84
C ILE A 77 -5.73 -7.53 6.21
N GLN A 78 -6.57 -6.49 6.29
CA GLN A 78 -7.21 -6.10 7.54
C GLN A 78 -8.11 -7.21 8.10
N LYS A 79 -8.92 -7.86 7.26
CA LYS A 79 -9.74 -9.01 7.66
C LYS A 79 -8.90 -10.18 8.16
N ARG A 80 -7.78 -10.49 7.50
CA ARG A 80 -6.85 -11.55 7.96
C ARG A 80 -6.24 -11.21 9.32
N ARG A 81 -5.84 -9.95 9.55
CA ARG A 81 -5.32 -9.49 10.86
C ARG A 81 -6.39 -9.54 11.96
N ALA A 82 -7.63 -9.15 11.65
CA ALA A 82 -8.76 -9.28 12.57
C ALA A 82 -9.01 -10.76 12.93
N ASN A 83 -9.05 -11.65 11.94
CA ASN A 83 -9.24 -13.09 12.17
C ASN A 83 -8.12 -13.74 13.01
N VAL A 84 -6.87 -13.30 12.87
CA VAL A 84 -5.77 -13.76 13.73
C VAL A 84 -5.99 -13.33 15.18
N THR A 85 -6.57 -12.15 15.39
CA THR A 85 -6.89 -11.63 16.73
C THR A 85 -8.07 -12.38 17.35
N GLU A 86 -9.10 -12.73 16.56
CA GLU A 86 -10.27 -13.51 17.03
C GLU A 86 -9.96 -14.99 17.34
N ARG A 87 -9.03 -15.63 16.62
CA ARG A 87 -8.56 -16.98 17.00
C ARG A 87 -7.63 -16.98 18.23
N GLY A 88 -7.03 -15.83 18.56
CA GLY A 88 -6.21 -15.67 19.76
C GLY A 88 -7.00 -15.53 21.07
N ILE A 89 -8.28 -15.17 21.01
CA ILE A 89 -9.16 -15.05 22.19
C ILE A 89 -9.98 -16.32 22.48
N ASN A 90 -10.11 -17.25 21.54
CA ASN A 90 -10.89 -18.50 21.71
C ASN A 90 -10.01 -19.77 21.77
N GLY A 91 -8.78 -19.65 22.28
CA GLY A 91 -7.79 -20.73 22.14
C GLY A 91 -6.75 -20.82 23.24
N THR A 92 -7.12 -20.68 24.52
CA THR A 92 -6.33 -21.27 25.61
C THR A 92 -7.26 -21.56 26.81
N PRO A 93 -7.80 -22.78 26.97
CA PRO A 93 -8.11 -23.22 28.33
C PRO A 93 -6.78 -23.30 29.08
N GLU A 94 -6.67 -22.54 30.17
CA GLU A 94 -5.57 -22.65 31.11
C GLU A 94 -5.41 -24.12 31.53
N PRO A 95 -4.20 -24.70 31.55
CA PRO A 95 -4.02 -25.99 32.20
C PRO A 95 -4.18 -25.76 33.70
N GLU A 96 -5.26 -26.31 34.28
CA GLU A 96 -5.40 -26.47 35.72
C GLU A 96 -4.23 -27.33 36.20
N GLY A 97 -3.22 -26.67 36.78
CA GLY A 97 -2.09 -27.33 37.41
C GLY A 97 -2.57 -28.17 38.57
N GLU A 98 -2.52 -29.48 38.39
CA GLU A 98 -2.67 -30.50 39.40
C GLU A 98 -1.65 -30.24 40.52
N VAL A 99 -2.10 -29.74 41.68
CA VAL A 99 -1.27 -29.63 42.88
C VAL A 99 -1.25 -31.00 43.56
N VAL A 100 -0.22 -31.79 43.24
CA VAL A 100 0.19 -32.95 44.03
C VAL A 100 1.28 -32.48 45.00
N GLY A 101 1.01 -32.54 46.30
CA GLY A 101 1.98 -32.26 47.37
C GLY A 101 1.33 -31.96 48.71
#